data_AF-A0A0M9ZBT9-F1
#
_entry.id   AF-A0A0M9ZBT9-F1
#
_cell.length_a   1.000
_cell.length_b   1.000
_cell.length_c   1.000
_cell.angle_alpha   90.00
_cell.angle_beta   90.00
_cell.angle_gamma   90.00
#
_symmetry.space_group_name_H-M   'P 1'
#
loop_
_entity.id
_entity.type
_entity.pdbx_description
1 polymer ?
#
loop_
_entity_poly.entity_id
_entity_poly.type
_entity_poly.pdbx_seq_one_letter_code
_entity_poly.pdbx_strand_id
1 'polypeptide(L)'
;MRFDRATVPAAWIRERHGADHMERIRPHLLSYGSDGTVQLPSQRQEVADHFAEAPRGPLFAPLTRADVDEAERRIGRRLPGLLRRVYTEVADGGFGPDGGLASLARGNRAPGHLSDWPCAVDVHERNRAAGVPASWFFLTGGGCSMEWYVSLAAVGHPVLLHDADGWVADRGEGPHDGLRYATASLRRWLWTWADGDNVWDEVFARRRVGA
;
A
#
# COMPACT_ATOMS: atom_id res chain seq x y z
N MET A 1 -5.25 2.71 -0.60
CA MET A 1 -6.04 3.13 0.58
C MET A 1 -5.23 4.22 1.25
N ARG A 2 -5.66 5.49 1.32
CA ARG A 2 -4.81 6.58 1.86
C ARG A 2 -4.53 6.40 3.37
N PHE A 3 -3.31 6.71 3.82
CA PHE A 3 -2.91 6.66 5.24
C PHE A 3 -3.33 7.81 6.12
N ASP A 4 -3.99 8.82 5.55
CA ASP A 4 -4.73 9.78 6.35
C ASP A 4 -5.88 9.11 7.09
N ARG A 5 -6.22 7.85 6.79
CA ARG A 5 -7.34 7.12 7.36
C ARG A 5 -7.03 5.67 7.70
N ALA A 6 -7.68 5.18 8.74
CA ALA A 6 -7.66 3.79 9.13
C ALA A 6 -9.08 3.27 9.32
N THR A 7 -9.27 1.99 9.01
CA THR A 7 -10.55 1.31 9.17
C THR A 7 -10.61 0.67 10.56
N VAL A 8 -11.66 0.98 11.31
CA VAL A 8 -11.92 0.44 12.66
C VAL A 8 -13.35 -0.08 12.72
N PRO A 9 -13.63 -1.25 13.32
CA PRO A 9 -15.00 -1.72 13.53
C PRO A 9 -15.80 -0.75 14.40
N ALA A 10 -16.95 -0.27 13.92
CA ALA A 10 -17.79 0.65 14.70
C ALA A 10 -18.30 0.01 16.00
N ALA A 11 -18.52 -1.31 15.98
CA ALA A 11 -18.89 -2.09 17.15
C ALA A 11 -17.80 -2.04 18.23
N TRP A 12 -16.52 -2.18 17.85
CA TRP A 12 -15.38 -2.10 18.77
C TRP A 12 -15.29 -0.71 19.42
N ILE A 13 -15.49 0.37 18.66
CA ILE A 13 -15.48 1.74 19.21
C ILE A 13 -16.59 1.91 20.26
N ARG A 14 -17.81 1.43 19.96
CA ARG A 14 -18.94 1.52 20.90
C ARG A 14 -18.71 0.70 22.16
N GLU A 15 -18.12 -0.47 22.04
CA GLU A 15 -17.77 -1.34 23.17
C GLU A 15 -16.68 -0.72 24.04
N ARG A 16 -15.61 -0.19 23.41
CA ARG A 16 -14.43 0.32 24.11
C ARG A 16 -14.57 1.72 24.68
N HIS A 17 -15.32 2.59 24.00
CA HIS A 17 -15.44 4.01 24.35
C HIS A 17 -16.89 4.44 24.69
N GLY A 18 -17.88 3.57 24.51
CA GLY A 18 -19.30 3.84 24.77
C GLY A 18 -20.05 4.41 23.56
N ALA A 19 -21.39 4.26 23.56
CA ALA A 19 -22.25 4.71 22.46
C ALA A 19 -22.22 6.24 22.26
N ASP A 20 -22.19 7.02 23.34
CA ASP A 20 -22.11 8.49 23.27
C ASP A 20 -20.81 8.98 22.64
N HIS A 21 -19.73 8.21 22.76
CA HIS A 21 -18.47 8.52 22.10
C HIS A 21 -18.58 8.40 20.58
N MET A 22 -19.36 7.43 20.09
CA MET A 22 -19.59 7.26 18.65
C MET A 22 -20.28 8.49 18.02
N GLU A 23 -21.25 9.09 18.70
CA GLU A 23 -21.89 10.33 18.22
C GLU A 23 -20.93 11.53 18.26
N ARG A 24 -20.02 11.59 19.25
CA ARG A 24 -18.99 12.64 19.31
C ARG A 24 -17.98 12.57 18.16
N ILE A 25 -17.59 11.36 17.75
CA ILE A 25 -16.63 11.19 16.64
C ILE A 25 -17.29 11.18 15.27
N ARG A 26 -18.63 11.16 15.21
CA ARG A 26 -19.39 11.13 13.96
C ARG A 26 -18.98 12.21 12.94
N PRO A 27 -18.71 13.47 13.32
CA PRO A 27 -18.23 14.50 12.39
C PRO A 27 -16.84 14.20 11.80
N HIS A 28 -16.07 13.32 12.43
CA HIS A 28 -14.72 12.93 12.02
C HIS A 28 -14.68 11.63 11.19
N LEU A 29 -15.83 10.97 10.99
CA LEU A 29 -15.90 9.78 10.14
C LEU A 29 -15.72 10.18 8.68
N LEU A 30 -14.75 9.56 8.02
CA LEU A 30 -14.46 9.77 6.62
C LEU A 30 -15.35 8.91 5.71
N SER A 31 -15.73 7.72 6.18
CA SER A 31 -16.72 6.86 5.53
C SER A 31 -17.25 5.78 6.50
N TYR A 32 -18.37 5.17 6.12
CA TYR A 32 -18.95 4.02 6.80
C TYR A 32 -18.98 2.84 5.82
N GLY A 33 -18.35 1.73 6.18
CA GLY A 33 -18.32 0.51 5.40
C GLY A 33 -19.61 -0.30 5.58
N SER A 34 -20.05 -0.97 4.52
CA SER A 34 -21.20 -1.88 4.58
C SER A 34 -20.96 -3.10 5.48
N ASP A 35 -19.70 -3.35 5.83
CA ASP A 35 -19.23 -4.39 6.76
C ASP A 35 -19.29 -3.96 8.24
N GLY A 36 -19.83 -2.77 8.52
CA GLY A 36 -19.93 -2.23 9.89
C GLY A 36 -18.63 -1.59 10.39
N THR A 37 -17.65 -1.37 9.53
CA THR A 37 -16.45 -0.59 9.84
C THR A 37 -16.64 0.90 9.57
N VAL A 38 -15.80 1.73 10.17
CA VAL A 38 -15.70 3.16 9.89
C VAL A 38 -14.28 3.53 9.52
N GLN A 39 -14.14 4.50 8.61
CA GLN A 39 -12.86 5.14 8.35
C GLN A 39 -12.73 6.39 9.20
N LEU A 40 -11.65 6.47 9.98
CA LEU A 40 -11.27 7.61 10.81
C LEU A 40 -9.90 8.10 10.41
N PRO A 41 -9.53 9.36 10.69
CA PRO A 41 -8.17 9.81 10.48
C PRO A 41 -7.17 8.96 11.27
N SER A 42 -6.06 8.54 10.67
CA SER A 42 -5.12 7.58 11.26
C SER A 42 -4.49 8.04 12.58
N GLN A 43 -4.37 9.35 12.78
CA GLN A 43 -3.82 9.97 14.00
C GLN A 43 -4.80 10.04 15.18
N ARG A 44 -6.04 9.57 14.98
CA ARG A 44 -7.05 9.61 16.03
C ARG A 44 -6.78 8.56 17.11
N GLN A 45 -7.15 8.90 18.34
CA GLN A 45 -6.96 8.01 19.48
C GLN A 45 -7.70 6.68 19.31
N GLU A 46 -8.91 6.69 18.73
CA GLU A 46 -9.71 5.49 18.52
C GLU A 46 -9.02 4.52 17.54
N VAL A 47 -8.27 5.06 16.58
CA VAL A 47 -7.42 4.27 15.68
C VAL A 47 -6.24 3.71 16.45
N ALA A 48 -5.50 4.55 17.18
CA ALA A 48 -4.35 4.10 17.96
C ALA A 48 -4.71 2.99 18.96
N ASP A 49 -5.80 3.18 19.71
CA ASP A 49 -6.32 2.22 20.69
C ASP A 49 -6.76 0.93 19.98
N HIS A 50 -7.47 1.03 18.85
CA HIS A 50 -7.85 -0.14 18.08
C HIS A 50 -6.64 -0.93 17.60
N PHE A 51 -5.62 -0.31 17.00
CA PHE A 51 -4.46 -1.03 16.50
C PHE A 51 -3.44 -1.43 17.59
N ALA A 52 -3.64 -0.97 18.82
CA ALA A 52 -2.93 -1.44 20.01
C ALA A 52 -3.61 -2.70 20.61
N GLU A 53 -4.95 -2.75 20.62
CA GLU A 53 -5.73 -3.81 21.26
C GLU A 53 -6.22 -4.89 20.28
N ALA A 54 -6.44 -4.52 19.02
CA ALA A 54 -6.85 -5.45 17.98
C ALA A 54 -5.78 -6.53 17.87
N PRO A 55 -6.18 -7.81 17.83
CA PRO A 55 -5.27 -8.86 17.44
C PRO A 55 -4.75 -8.47 16.05
N ARG A 56 -3.49 -7.99 15.98
CA ARG A 56 -2.80 -7.92 14.70
C ARG A 56 -2.76 -9.38 14.27
N GLY A 57 -3.60 -9.72 13.29
CA GLY A 57 -3.50 -11.00 12.62
C GLY A 57 -2.02 -11.25 12.32
N PRO A 58 -1.52 -12.49 12.49
CA PRO A 58 -0.11 -12.73 12.29
C PRO A 58 0.28 -12.16 10.92
N LEU A 59 1.37 -11.39 10.89
CA LEU A 59 1.93 -10.96 9.62
C LEU A 59 2.13 -12.19 8.73
N PHE A 60 2.01 -12.01 7.41
CA PHE A 60 2.33 -13.11 6.50
C PHE A 60 3.75 -13.57 6.78
N ALA A 61 3.94 -14.89 6.80
CA ALA A 61 5.23 -15.47 7.16
C ALA A 61 6.34 -14.88 6.27
N PRO A 62 7.47 -14.45 6.85
CA PRO A 62 8.60 -14.00 6.06
C PRO A 62 9.06 -15.09 5.09
N LEU A 63 9.50 -14.68 3.91
CA LEU A 63 9.96 -15.59 2.88
C LEU A 63 11.36 -16.10 3.14
N THR A 64 11.67 -17.27 2.58
CA THR A 64 13.05 -17.70 2.49
C THR A 64 13.78 -16.90 1.40
N ARG A 65 15.11 -16.87 1.46
CA ARG A 65 15.92 -16.26 0.39
C ARG A 65 15.68 -16.93 -0.96
N ALA A 66 15.40 -18.24 -0.97
CA ALA A 66 15.12 -19.01 -2.18
C ALA A 66 13.79 -18.58 -2.82
N ASP A 67 12.75 -18.32 -2.01
CA ASP A 67 11.47 -17.83 -2.53
C ASP A 67 11.62 -16.44 -3.17
N VAL A 68 12.43 -15.57 -2.56
CA VAL A 68 12.72 -14.25 -3.13
C VAL A 68 13.54 -14.37 -4.41
N ASP A 69 14.55 -15.24 -4.45
CA ASP A 69 15.31 -15.49 -5.66
C ASP A 69 14.39 -16.03 -6.78
N GLU A 70 13.41 -16.88 -6.45
CA GLU A 70 12.41 -17.35 -7.40
C GLU A 70 11.54 -16.23 -7.97
N ALA A 71 11.02 -15.37 -7.09
CA ALA A 71 10.25 -14.21 -7.50
C ALA A 71 11.07 -13.31 -8.45
N GLU A 72 12.34 -13.06 -8.14
CA GLU A 72 13.23 -12.27 -8.99
C GLU A 72 13.50 -12.93 -10.35
N ARG A 73 13.58 -14.27 -10.43
CA ARG A 73 13.69 -14.98 -11.71
C ARG A 73 12.46 -14.74 -12.59
N ARG A 74 11.26 -14.79 -12.00
CA ARG A 74 9.99 -14.52 -12.70
C ARG A 74 9.88 -13.06 -13.15
N ILE A 75 10.30 -12.12 -12.29
CA ILE A 75 10.36 -10.68 -12.61
C ILE A 75 11.45 -10.39 -13.67
N GLY A 76 12.51 -11.19 -13.71
CA GLY A 76 13.68 -10.99 -14.58
C GLY A 76 14.61 -9.87 -14.10
N ARG A 77 14.49 -9.45 -12.83
CA ARG A 77 15.32 -8.42 -12.19
C ARG A 77 15.47 -8.70 -10.70
N ARG A 78 16.59 -8.26 -10.13
CA ARG A 78 16.82 -8.30 -8.68
C ARG A 78 15.98 -7.23 -7.98
N LEU A 79 15.39 -7.57 -6.84
CA LEU A 79 14.77 -6.60 -5.96
C LEU A 79 15.83 -5.75 -5.26
N PRO A 80 15.53 -4.50 -4.89
CA PRO A 80 16.39 -3.70 -4.03
C PRO A 80 16.72 -4.47 -2.75
N GLY A 81 17.98 -4.39 -2.29
CA GLY A 81 18.41 -5.10 -1.08
C GLY A 81 17.53 -4.79 0.14
N LEU A 82 16.97 -3.58 0.22
CA LEU A 82 16.00 -3.21 1.24
C LEU A 82 14.70 -4.02 1.14
N LEU A 83 14.09 -4.18 -0.05
CA LEU A 83 12.88 -5.00 -0.20
C LEU A 83 13.15 -6.46 0.10
N ARG A 84 14.30 -7.00 -0.32
CA ARG A 84 14.68 -8.37 0.03
C ARG A 84 14.62 -8.59 1.54
N ARG A 85 15.24 -7.70 2.32
CA ARG A 85 15.23 -7.77 3.77
C ARG A 85 13.83 -7.64 4.35
N VAL A 86 13.03 -6.70 3.84
CA VAL A 86 11.62 -6.53 4.25
C VAL A 86 10.85 -7.85 4.07
N TYR A 87 10.94 -8.48 2.91
CA TYR A 87 10.23 -9.74 2.62
C TYR A 87 10.76 -10.95 3.40
N THR A 88 12.07 -11.01 3.73
CA THR A 88 12.66 -12.17 4.43
C THR A 88 12.77 -12.00 5.95
N GLU A 89 12.76 -10.77 6.46
CA GLU A 89 12.99 -10.47 7.89
C GLU A 89 11.74 -9.92 8.58
N VAL A 90 10.80 -9.31 7.84
CA VAL A 90 9.59 -8.70 8.43
C VAL A 90 8.36 -9.53 8.11
N ALA A 91 7.97 -9.61 6.83
CA ALA A 91 6.82 -10.39 6.38
C ALA A 91 6.66 -10.38 4.85
N ASP A 92 5.92 -11.36 4.32
CA ASP A 92 5.58 -11.43 2.90
C ASP A 92 4.41 -10.50 2.50
N GLY A 93 4.55 -9.20 2.77
CA GLY A 93 3.48 -8.22 2.53
C GLY A 93 2.41 -8.18 3.62
N GLY A 94 1.28 -7.53 3.33
CA GLY A 94 0.17 -7.35 4.28
C GLY A 94 0.39 -6.27 5.35
N PHE A 95 1.52 -5.57 5.29
CA PHE A 95 1.86 -4.44 6.17
C PHE A 95 2.53 -3.35 5.36
N GLY A 96 2.66 -2.16 5.93
CA GLY A 96 3.27 -1.06 5.22
C GLY A 96 2.25 -0.19 4.53
N PRO A 97 2.65 0.47 3.44
CA PRO A 97 1.84 1.53 2.91
C PRO A 97 0.48 1.23 2.32
N ASP A 98 -0.44 2.18 2.50
CA ASP A 98 -1.77 2.21 1.87
C ASP A 98 -2.59 0.91 1.95
N GLY A 99 -2.55 0.27 3.13
CA GLY A 99 -3.19 -1.03 3.37
C GLY A 99 -2.22 -2.19 3.34
N GLY A 100 -1.01 -2.00 2.81
CA GLY A 100 0.12 -2.91 2.94
C GLY A 100 0.77 -3.23 1.61
N LEU A 101 2.05 -3.58 1.66
CA LEU A 101 2.82 -4.09 0.55
C LEU A 101 2.18 -5.38 0.01
N ALA A 102 2.19 -5.54 -1.29
CA ALA A 102 1.86 -6.78 -1.97
C ALA A 102 2.85 -7.88 -1.57
N SER A 103 2.34 -9.11 -1.53
CA SER A 103 3.11 -10.32 -1.27
C SER A 103 3.92 -10.71 -2.50
N LEU A 104 5.03 -11.43 -2.32
CA LEU A 104 5.67 -12.15 -3.42
C LEU A 104 5.04 -13.54 -3.60
N ALA A 105 4.57 -14.19 -2.52
CA ALA A 105 3.85 -15.45 -2.63
C ALA A 105 2.36 -15.24 -2.94
N ARG A 106 1.75 -16.26 -3.55
CA ARG A 106 0.31 -16.35 -3.77
C ARG A 106 -0.38 -16.92 -2.52
N GLY A 107 -1.66 -16.64 -2.37
CA GLY A 107 -2.51 -17.29 -1.36
C GLY A 107 -2.42 -16.69 0.05
N ASN A 108 -1.55 -15.70 0.29
CA ASN A 108 -1.59 -14.92 1.52
C ASN A 108 -2.95 -14.23 1.61
N ARG A 109 -3.60 -14.31 2.78
CA ARG A 109 -4.91 -13.73 3.00
C ARG A 109 -4.99 -13.15 4.40
N ALA A 110 -5.32 -11.88 4.50
CA ALA A 110 -5.52 -11.23 5.79
C ALA A 110 -6.80 -11.80 6.46
N PRO A 111 -6.82 -11.94 7.80
CA PRO A 111 -8.03 -12.36 8.51
C PRO A 111 -9.23 -11.48 8.15
N GLY A 112 -10.37 -12.11 7.83
CA GLY A 112 -11.59 -11.40 7.44
C GLY A 112 -11.66 -10.95 5.97
N HIS A 113 -10.60 -11.10 5.18
CA HIS A 113 -10.64 -10.80 3.76
C HIS A 113 -11.22 -11.99 2.97
N LEU A 114 -12.10 -11.70 2.00
CA LEU A 114 -12.71 -12.71 1.13
C LEU A 114 -11.80 -13.11 -0.05
N SER A 115 -10.87 -12.24 -0.42
CA SER A 115 -9.92 -12.43 -1.51
C SER A 115 -8.49 -12.53 -0.98
N ASP A 116 -7.63 -13.19 -1.77
CA ASP A 116 -6.20 -13.22 -1.50
C ASP A 116 -5.59 -11.83 -1.61
N TRP A 117 -4.49 -11.63 -0.87
CA TRP A 117 -3.67 -10.45 -0.93
C TRP A 117 -3.00 -10.34 -2.32
N PRO A 118 -2.81 -9.12 -2.85
CA PRO A 118 -2.15 -8.95 -4.13
C PRO A 118 -0.75 -9.60 -4.16
N CYS A 119 -0.50 -10.41 -5.19
CA CYS A 119 0.83 -10.97 -5.48
C CYS A 119 1.56 -10.05 -6.47
N ALA A 120 2.64 -9.41 -6.04
CA ALA A 120 3.40 -8.46 -6.85
C ALA A 120 4.02 -9.11 -8.11
N VAL A 121 4.36 -10.40 -8.05
CA VAL A 121 4.91 -11.13 -9.20
C VAL A 121 3.83 -11.30 -10.29
N ASP A 122 2.62 -11.68 -9.90
CA ASP A 122 1.52 -11.85 -10.85
C ASP A 122 1.07 -10.50 -11.43
N VAL A 123 1.01 -9.47 -10.58
CA VAL A 123 0.76 -8.09 -11.02
C VAL A 123 1.82 -7.66 -12.02
N HIS A 124 3.10 -7.95 -11.76
CA HIS A 124 4.20 -7.60 -12.66
C HIS A 124 4.08 -8.31 -14.02
N GLU A 125 3.81 -9.63 -14.04
CA GLU A 125 3.63 -10.40 -15.27
C GLU A 125 2.45 -9.85 -16.11
N ARG A 126 1.31 -9.58 -15.47
CA ARG A 126 0.13 -8.97 -16.13
C ARG A 126 0.45 -7.58 -16.68
N ASN A 127 1.09 -6.73 -15.88
CA ASN A 127 1.37 -5.35 -16.26
C ASN A 127 2.39 -5.28 -17.39
N ARG A 128 3.38 -6.18 -17.40
CA ARG A 128 4.32 -6.32 -18.50
C ARG A 128 3.61 -6.71 -19.80
N ALA A 129 2.62 -7.60 -19.74
CA ALA A 129 1.79 -7.94 -20.91
C ALA A 129 0.95 -6.75 -21.40
N ALA A 130 0.58 -5.83 -20.49
CA ALA A 130 -0.12 -4.58 -20.80
C ALA A 130 0.81 -3.42 -21.22
N GLY A 131 2.11 -3.66 -21.37
CA GLY A 131 3.08 -2.66 -21.84
C GLY A 131 3.69 -1.77 -20.73
N VAL A 132 3.35 -1.99 -19.46
CA VAL A 132 4.00 -1.29 -18.33
C VAL A 132 5.49 -1.65 -18.31
N PRO A 133 6.41 -0.69 -18.04
CA PRO A 133 7.84 -0.95 -18.04
C PRO A 133 8.22 -2.11 -17.12
N ALA A 134 9.02 -3.05 -17.64
CA ALA A 134 9.53 -4.20 -16.86
C ALA A 134 10.47 -3.80 -15.70
N SER A 135 10.82 -2.52 -15.58
CA SER A 135 11.53 -1.99 -14.40
C SER A 135 10.59 -1.55 -13.28
N TRP A 136 9.27 -1.47 -13.52
CA TRP A 136 8.32 -1.04 -12.51
C TRP A 136 7.77 -2.26 -11.77
N PHE A 137 8.01 -2.29 -10.46
CA PHE A 137 7.60 -3.37 -9.59
C PHE A 137 6.51 -2.88 -8.65
N PHE A 138 5.35 -3.52 -8.68
CA PHE A 138 4.18 -3.11 -7.89
C PHE A 138 4.46 -3.27 -6.39
N LEU A 139 4.20 -2.22 -5.62
CA LEU A 139 4.30 -2.22 -4.17
C LEU A 139 2.93 -2.36 -3.51
N THR A 140 1.99 -1.48 -3.83
CA THR A 140 0.66 -1.46 -3.20
C THR A 140 -0.31 -0.57 -3.97
N GLY A 141 -1.61 -0.72 -3.69
CA GLY A 141 -2.65 0.14 -4.24
C GLY A 141 -2.81 1.44 -3.44
N GLY A 142 -2.70 2.59 -4.10
CA GLY A 142 -3.02 3.90 -3.54
C GLY A 142 -4.52 4.14 -3.33
N GLY A 143 -5.38 3.36 -4.01
CA GLY A 143 -6.84 3.45 -3.98
C GLY A 143 -7.41 4.08 -5.25
N CYS A 144 -8.70 3.84 -5.53
CA CYS A 144 -9.30 4.06 -6.86
C CYS A 144 -8.46 3.32 -7.91
N SER A 145 -7.83 4.05 -8.83
CA SER A 145 -6.91 3.56 -9.86
C SER A 145 -5.44 3.90 -9.60
N MET A 146 -5.14 4.49 -8.44
CA MET A 146 -3.79 4.86 -8.07
C MET A 146 -3.02 3.66 -7.54
N GLU A 147 -1.77 3.51 -7.97
CA GLU A 147 -0.88 2.41 -7.66
C GLU A 147 0.53 2.92 -7.37
N TRP A 148 1.19 2.32 -6.39
CA TRP A 148 2.59 2.60 -6.07
C TRP A 148 3.48 1.51 -6.64
N TYR A 149 4.50 1.94 -7.39
CA TYR A 149 5.54 1.08 -7.93
C TYR A 149 6.90 1.48 -7.37
N VAL A 150 7.88 0.60 -7.42
CA VAL A 150 9.30 0.95 -7.30
C VAL A 150 9.99 0.75 -8.63
N SER A 151 10.87 1.68 -9.00
CA SER A 151 11.77 1.49 -10.14
C SER A 151 12.95 0.58 -9.75
N LEU A 152 13.00 -0.60 -10.36
CA LEU A 152 14.10 -1.56 -10.23
C LEU A 152 15.35 -1.16 -11.03
N ALA A 153 15.22 -0.22 -11.97
CA ALA A 153 16.32 0.16 -12.86
C ALA A 153 17.02 1.46 -12.46
N ALA A 154 16.33 2.36 -11.76
CA ALA A 154 16.90 3.66 -11.39
C ALA A 154 17.70 3.58 -10.08
N VAL A 155 18.78 4.36 -10.02
CA VAL A 155 19.57 4.55 -8.79
C VAL A 155 18.67 5.08 -7.68
N GLY A 156 18.85 4.55 -6.47
CA GLY A 156 18.03 4.92 -5.30
C GLY A 156 16.64 4.29 -5.28
N HIS A 157 16.23 3.58 -6.35
CA HIS A 157 14.95 2.89 -6.46
C HIS A 157 13.77 3.81 -6.11
N PRO A 158 13.54 4.90 -6.85
CA PRO A 158 12.43 5.81 -6.58
C PRO A 158 11.10 5.07 -6.60
N VAL A 159 10.20 5.50 -5.71
CA VAL A 159 8.82 4.99 -5.65
C VAL A 159 7.95 5.91 -6.48
N LEU A 160 7.21 5.30 -7.41
CA LEU A 160 6.43 5.94 -8.46
C LEU A 160 4.97 5.83 -8.10
N LEU A 161 4.26 6.95 -8.14
CA LEU A 161 2.80 6.97 -8.09
C LEU A 161 2.27 6.98 -9.52
N HIS A 162 1.56 5.92 -9.89
CA HIS A 162 0.94 5.76 -11.19
C HIS A 162 -0.57 5.77 -11.06
N ASP A 163 -1.24 6.38 -12.02
CA ASP A 163 -2.69 6.44 -12.17
C ASP A 163 -3.08 5.57 -13.35
N ALA A 164 -3.70 4.41 -13.08
CA ALA A 164 -4.06 3.45 -14.12
C ALA A 164 -5.15 3.98 -15.07
N ASP A 165 -6.00 4.91 -14.63
CA ASP A 165 -6.97 5.60 -15.50
C ASP A 165 -6.33 6.82 -16.19
N GLY A 166 -5.08 7.10 -15.87
CA GLY A 166 -4.36 8.29 -16.27
C GLY A 166 -3.85 8.28 -17.70
N TRP A 167 -4.07 7.20 -18.44
CA TRP A 167 -3.66 7.03 -19.83
C TRP A 167 -4.62 6.10 -20.57
N VAL A 168 -4.79 6.31 -21.88
CA VAL A 168 -5.65 5.48 -22.74
C VAL A 168 -4.88 4.99 -23.97
N ALA A 169 -4.63 3.68 -24.04
CA ALA A 169 -3.84 3.05 -25.10
C ALA A 169 -4.36 3.34 -26.52
N ASP A 170 -5.68 3.44 -26.69
CA ASP A 170 -6.33 3.71 -27.98
C ASP A 170 -6.08 5.14 -28.50
N ARG A 171 -5.64 6.06 -27.64
CA ARG A 171 -5.23 7.43 -27.98
C ARG A 171 -3.73 7.56 -28.24
N GLY A 172 -3.00 6.44 -28.25
CA GLY A 172 -1.54 6.43 -28.42
C GLY A 172 -0.77 6.85 -27.17
N GLU A 173 -1.45 6.98 -26.02
CA GLU A 173 -0.83 7.22 -24.73
C GLU A 173 -0.20 5.92 -24.21
N GLY A 174 0.86 6.06 -23.41
CA GLY A 174 1.56 4.94 -22.79
C GLY A 174 1.49 4.98 -21.27
N PRO A 175 1.92 3.91 -20.58
CA PRO A 175 1.94 3.84 -19.12
C PRO A 175 2.73 4.96 -18.42
N HIS A 176 3.63 5.63 -19.14
CA HIS A 176 4.34 6.79 -18.63
C HIS A 176 3.44 8.02 -18.45
N ASP A 177 2.39 8.17 -19.25
CA ASP A 177 1.43 9.28 -19.17
C ASP A 177 0.57 9.20 -17.89
N GLY A 178 0.43 8.00 -17.32
CA GLY A 178 -0.18 7.78 -16.01
C GLY A 178 0.71 8.15 -14.81
N LEU A 179 1.99 8.49 -15.01
CA LEU A 179 2.88 8.83 -13.90
C LEU A 179 2.47 10.17 -13.26
N ARG A 180 2.24 10.18 -11.94
CA ARG A 180 1.80 11.37 -11.19
C ARG A 180 2.85 11.92 -10.25
N TYR A 181 3.71 11.06 -9.71
CA TYR A 181 4.75 11.46 -8.77
C TYR A 181 5.88 10.43 -8.72
N ALA A 182 7.07 10.88 -8.35
CA ALA A 182 8.19 10.01 -8.01
C ALA A 182 8.87 10.55 -6.74
N THR A 183 9.06 9.67 -5.75
CA THR A 183 9.83 9.95 -4.54
C THR A 183 11.32 9.96 -4.85
N ALA A 184 12.14 10.48 -3.93
CA ALA A 184 13.59 10.45 -4.07
C ALA A 184 14.17 9.03 -3.98
N SER A 185 13.58 8.14 -3.18
CA SER A 185 14.04 6.75 -3.01
C SER A 185 13.01 5.88 -2.29
N LEU A 186 13.12 4.57 -2.48
CA LEU A 186 12.39 3.55 -1.71
C LEU A 186 12.64 3.68 -0.21
N ARG A 187 13.91 3.91 0.19
CA ARG A 187 14.27 4.04 1.61
C ARG A 187 13.52 5.20 2.25
N ARG A 188 13.52 6.38 1.62
CA ARG A 188 12.79 7.54 2.14
C ARG A 188 11.31 7.23 2.27
N TRP A 189 10.70 6.65 1.25
CA TRP A 189 9.26 6.34 1.25
C TRP A 189 8.87 5.34 2.35
N LEU A 190 9.63 4.26 2.53
CA LEU A 190 9.42 3.32 3.63
C LEU A 190 9.69 3.95 5.00
N TRP A 191 10.70 4.82 5.10
CA TRP A 191 11.03 5.52 6.34
C TRP A 191 9.93 6.50 6.75
N THR A 192 9.41 7.31 5.83
CA THR A 192 8.27 8.20 6.06
C THR A 192 7.11 7.42 6.68
N TRP A 193 6.76 6.27 6.10
CA TRP A 193 5.73 5.42 6.69
C TRP A 193 6.11 4.87 8.09
N ALA A 194 7.33 4.37 8.25
CA ALA A 194 7.78 3.77 9.50
C ALA A 194 7.87 4.77 10.66
N ASP A 195 8.10 6.05 10.36
CA ASP A 195 8.13 7.15 11.34
C ASP A 195 6.72 7.65 11.72
N GLY A 196 5.69 7.12 11.07
CA GLY A 196 4.28 7.50 11.31
C GLY A 196 3.78 8.64 10.42
N ASP A 197 4.61 9.14 9.50
CA ASP A 197 4.23 10.18 8.54
C ASP A 197 3.43 9.60 7.36
N ASN A 198 2.71 10.47 6.66
CA ASN A 198 1.89 10.11 5.51
C ASN A 198 2.66 10.26 4.20
N VAL A 199 2.88 9.16 3.48
CA VAL A 199 3.62 9.16 2.19
C VAL A 199 2.93 9.98 1.09
N TRP A 200 1.66 10.35 1.27
CA TRP A 200 0.92 11.22 0.35
C TRP A 200 1.19 12.70 0.54
N ASP A 201 1.74 13.12 1.69
CA ASP A 201 1.93 14.54 1.99
C ASP A 201 2.85 15.21 0.97
N GLU A 202 3.93 14.53 0.55
CA GLU A 202 4.81 15.04 -0.50
C GLU A 202 4.11 15.17 -1.86
N VAL A 203 3.21 14.23 -2.18
CA VAL A 203 2.43 14.25 -3.43
C VAL A 203 1.50 15.47 -3.44
N PHE A 204 0.81 15.72 -2.33
CA PHE A 204 -0.11 16.85 -2.20
C PHE A 204 0.62 18.20 -2.10
N ALA A 205 1.77 18.24 -1.44
CA ALA A 205 2.60 19.44 -1.36
C ALA A 205 3.02 19.91 -2.77
N ARG A 206 3.44 19.00 -3.65
CA ARG A 206 3.79 19.36 -5.04
C ARG A 206 2.62 19.88 -5.86
N ARG A 207 1.40 19.36 -5.65
CA ARG A 207 0.19 19.86 -6.34
C ARG A 207 -0.17 21.30 -5.95
N ARG A 208 0.21 21.74 -4.75
CA ARG A 208 -0.06 23.11 -4.26
C ARG A 208 0.92 24.16 -4.79
N VAL A 209 2.10 23.76 -5.27
CA VAL A 209 3.13 24.69 -5.80
C VAL A 209 2.97 24.93 -7.31
N GLY A 210 2.11 24.16 -7.98
CA GLY A 210 1.83 24.27 -9.42
C GLY A 210 0.44 24.79 -9.77
N ALA A 211 -0.26 25.43 -8.83
CA ALA A 211 -1.58 26.06 -9.03
C ALA A 211 -1.47 27.59 -8.99
#